data_AF-A0A816H8R0-F1
#
_entry.id   AF-A0A816H8R0-F1
#
_cell.length_a   1.000
_cell.length_b   1.000
_cell.length_c   1.000
_cell.angle_alpha   90.00
_cell.angle_beta   90.00
_cell.angle_gamma   90.00
#
_symmetry.space_group_name_H-M   'P 1'
#
loop_
_entity.id
_entity.type
_entity.pdbx_description
1 polymer ?
#
loop_
_entity_poly.entity_id
_entity_poly.type
_entity_poly.pdbx_seq_one_letter_code
_entity_poly.pdbx_strand_id
1 'polypeptide(L)'
;MTMLWSNLLVIVAVLATPYVTVGETRTKPNWFDPVLSADAYTGHIKENERIVQLQPPLHASDADSINSPNGKICGYELSRHNHDDQMNDKTSNLPFDVDLNNGHAVIQLKSNIETVDCEIKQTYRLFIRAFDCASGNQRRYSERSPVIITVDDVNEYPPVFTHKNYLFKLHQDQVCSSCRVEATDDDCLNSNHRVCDYQIKTANVPFRIDSNG
;
A
#
# COMPACT_ATOMS: atom_id res chain seq x y z
N MET A 1 9.86 98.04 34.90
CA MET A 1 10.61 96.97 35.60
C MET A 1 9.59 95.88 35.92
N THR A 2 9.96 94.62 35.65
CA THR A 2 9.27 93.34 35.97
C THR A 2 7.92 93.07 35.28
N MET A 3 7.56 91.85 34.83
CA MET A 3 8.19 90.53 34.80
C MET A 3 7.49 89.70 33.70
N LEU A 4 8.26 89.01 32.86
CA LEU A 4 7.77 87.99 31.93
C LEU A 4 7.47 86.71 32.71
N TRP A 5 6.28 86.13 32.55
CA TRP A 5 5.99 84.75 32.98
C TRP A 5 5.84 83.88 31.74
N SER A 6 6.78 82.95 31.58
CA SER A 6 6.74 81.89 30.58
C SER A 6 5.76 80.80 31.03
N ASN A 7 4.79 80.48 30.17
CA ASN A 7 3.97 79.28 30.36
C ASN A 7 4.73 78.08 29.82
N LEU A 8 5.21 77.23 30.73
CA LEU A 8 5.85 75.96 30.42
C LEU A 8 4.76 74.94 30.05
N LEU A 9 4.76 74.46 28.82
CA LEU A 9 3.87 73.39 28.35
C LEU A 9 4.39 72.06 28.92
N VAL A 10 3.69 71.48 29.89
CA VAL A 10 4.02 70.13 30.40
C VAL A 10 3.37 69.10 29.48
N ILE A 11 4.17 68.51 28.58
CA ILE A 11 3.75 67.36 27.77
C ILE A 11 3.87 66.11 28.63
N VAL A 12 2.74 65.58 29.10
CA VAL A 12 2.69 64.27 29.76
C VAL A 12 2.77 63.20 28.67
N ALA A 13 3.94 62.61 28.48
CA ALA A 13 4.10 61.43 27.63
C ALA A 13 3.45 60.23 28.33
N VAL A 14 2.24 59.86 27.91
CA VAL A 14 1.61 58.61 28.32
C VAL A 14 2.34 57.48 27.58
N LEU A 15 3.19 56.75 28.29
CA LEU A 15 3.80 55.53 27.77
C LEU A 15 2.70 54.47 27.65
N ALA A 16 2.15 54.32 26.45
CA ALA A 16 1.31 53.18 26.12
C ALA A 16 2.18 51.92 26.18
N THR A 17 1.99 51.08 27.20
CA THR A 17 2.55 49.73 27.19
C THR A 17 1.85 48.96 26.08
N PRO A 18 2.57 48.38 25.10
CA PRO A 18 1.92 47.51 24.14
C PRO A 18 1.49 46.25 24.88
N TYR A 19 0.19 46.13 25.16
CA TYR A 19 -0.40 44.85 25.50
C TYR A 19 -0.33 43.98 24.24
N VAL A 20 0.59 43.02 24.24
CA VAL A 20 0.53 41.89 23.32
C VAL A 20 -0.73 41.13 23.67
N THR A 21 -1.80 41.32 22.89
CA THR A 21 -2.91 40.38 22.89
C THR A 21 -2.37 39.11 22.25
N VAL A 22 -1.98 38.14 23.08
CA VAL A 22 -1.87 36.77 22.59
C VAL A 22 -3.28 36.38 22.20
N GLY A 23 -3.60 36.52 20.91
CA GLY A 23 -4.80 35.97 20.34
C GLY A 23 -4.70 34.46 20.48
N GLU A 24 -5.19 33.94 21.60
CA GLU A 24 -5.44 32.52 21.77
C GLU A 24 -6.46 32.16 20.68
N THR A 25 -6.00 31.63 19.56
CA THR A 25 -6.84 30.89 18.64
C THR A 25 -7.32 29.69 19.45
N ARG A 26 -8.50 29.81 20.08
CA ARG A 26 -9.24 28.69 20.63
C ARG A 26 -9.49 27.73 19.47
N THR A 27 -8.55 26.82 19.24
CA THR A 27 -8.79 25.65 18.41
C THR A 27 -9.95 24.93 19.06
N LYS A 28 -11.04 24.72 18.31
CA LYS A 28 -12.16 23.94 18.82
C LYS A 28 -11.60 22.58 19.30
N PRO A 29 -12.08 22.04 20.43
CA PRO A 29 -11.66 20.72 20.87
C PRO A 29 -11.85 19.68 19.76
N ASN A 30 -11.03 18.62 19.78
CA ASN A 30 -11.17 17.51 18.86
C ASN A 30 -12.28 16.59 19.38
N TRP A 31 -13.41 16.51 18.69
CA TRP A 31 -14.62 15.83 19.19
C TRP A 31 -15.03 14.62 18.35
N PHE A 32 -14.75 14.65 17.06
CA PHE A 32 -15.10 13.59 16.13
C PHE A 32 -13.85 12.78 15.82
N ASP A 33 -14.06 11.48 15.60
CA ASP A 33 -12.99 10.61 15.13
C ASP A 33 -13.04 10.61 13.59
N PRO A 34 -11.89 10.46 12.92
CA PRO A 34 -11.85 10.24 11.48
C PRO A 34 -12.71 9.02 11.09
N VAL A 35 -13.32 9.08 9.91
CA VAL A 35 -14.16 8.01 9.36
C VAL A 35 -13.62 7.61 7.99
N LEU A 36 -13.36 6.31 7.81
CA LEU A 36 -13.00 5.73 6.52
C LEU A 36 -14.22 5.70 5.58
N SER A 37 -13.98 5.83 4.28
CA SER A 37 -15.05 5.81 3.26
C SER A 37 -15.72 4.45 3.09
N ALA A 38 -15.13 3.37 3.60
CA ALA A 38 -15.65 2.02 3.55
C ALA A 38 -15.24 1.17 4.75
N ASP A 39 -16.11 0.21 5.07
CA ASP A 39 -15.92 -0.76 6.15
C ASP A 39 -14.91 -1.85 5.79
N ALA A 40 -14.57 -2.01 4.51
CA ALA A 40 -13.58 -2.97 4.02
C ALA A 40 -13.02 -2.55 2.65
N TYR A 41 -11.80 -2.99 2.35
CA TYR A 41 -11.14 -2.74 1.08
C TYR A 41 -10.58 -4.04 0.49
N THR A 42 -10.67 -4.14 -0.83
CA THR A 42 -9.97 -5.15 -1.63
C THR A 42 -8.97 -4.47 -2.52
N GLY A 43 -7.80 -5.07 -2.72
CA GLY A 43 -6.71 -4.50 -3.50
C GLY A 43 -6.03 -5.54 -4.36
N HIS A 44 -5.50 -5.09 -5.49
CA HIS A 44 -4.67 -5.88 -6.38
C HIS A 44 -3.36 -5.15 -6.67
N ILE A 45 -2.26 -5.90 -6.76
CA ILE A 45 -0.96 -5.39 -7.17
C ILE A 45 -0.28 -6.45 -8.03
N LYS A 46 0.18 -6.08 -9.22
CA LYS A 46 1.03 -6.97 -10.03
C LYS A 46 2.44 -7.00 -9.49
N GLU A 47 3.15 -8.09 -9.70
CA GLU A 47 4.53 -8.29 -9.23
C GLU A 47 5.49 -7.21 -9.75
N ASN A 48 5.26 -6.75 -10.97
CA ASN A 48 6.01 -5.68 -11.62
C ASN A 48 5.45 -4.25 -11.36
N GLU A 49 4.47 -4.11 -10.48
CA GLU A 49 3.88 -2.82 -10.09
C GLU A 49 4.20 -2.47 -8.63
N ARG A 50 4.02 -1.19 -8.30
CA ARG A 50 4.33 -0.67 -6.95
C ARG A 50 3.14 -0.10 -6.20
N ILE A 51 2.02 0.13 -6.89
CA ILE A 51 0.83 0.78 -6.33
C ILE A 51 -0.29 -0.25 -6.29
N VAL A 52 -0.94 -0.37 -5.14
CA VAL A 52 -2.10 -1.24 -4.97
C VAL A 52 -3.33 -0.54 -5.54
N GLN A 53 -4.00 -1.20 -6.47
CA GLN A 53 -5.29 -0.77 -7.00
C GLN A 53 -6.40 -1.17 -6.03
N LEU A 54 -6.85 -0.22 -5.20
CA LEU A 54 -7.89 -0.46 -4.20
C LEU A 54 -9.30 -0.25 -4.76
N GLN A 55 -10.19 -1.14 -4.33
CA GLN A 55 -11.63 -1.06 -4.53
C GLN A 55 -12.35 -1.26 -3.17
N PRO A 56 -13.13 -0.28 -2.71
CA PRO A 56 -13.23 1.09 -3.23
C PRO A 56 -11.92 1.89 -3.02
N PRO A 57 -11.76 3.08 -3.63
CA PRO A 57 -10.62 3.95 -3.37
C PRO A 57 -10.52 4.35 -1.90
N LEU A 58 -9.29 4.41 -1.38
CA LEU A 58 -9.04 4.76 0.02
C LEU A 58 -9.28 6.26 0.25
N HIS A 59 -10.23 6.55 1.13
CA HIS A 59 -10.52 7.91 1.54
C HIS A 59 -10.98 7.94 3.01
N ALA A 60 -10.76 9.06 3.67
CA ALA A 60 -11.25 9.32 5.01
C ALA A 60 -11.67 10.79 5.14
N SER A 61 -12.63 11.04 6.02
CA SER A 61 -13.10 12.37 6.37
C SER A 61 -13.21 12.52 7.88
N ASP A 62 -13.21 13.76 8.35
CA ASP A 62 -13.40 14.09 9.76
C ASP A 62 -14.44 15.21 9.86
N ALA A 63 -15.36 15.09 10.82
CA ALA A 63 -16.48 16.02 10.99
C ALA A 63 -16.10 17.27 11.80
N ASP A 64 -14.88 17.33 12.35
CA ASP A 64 -14.33 18.53 12.95
C ASP A 64 -14.05 19.65 11.92
N SER A 65 -13.70 20.84 12.40
CA SER A 65 -13.57 22.01 11.52
C SER A 65 -12.48 21.83 10.47
N ILE A 66 -12.85 21.90 9.18
CA ILE A 66 -11.93 21.71 8.02
C ILE A 66 -10.72 22.64 8.01
N ASN A 67 -10.84 23.83 8.62
CA ASN A 67 -9.75 24.80 8.76
C ASN A 67 -8.88 24.57 10.01
N SER A 68 -9.00 23.41 10.66
CA SER A 68 -8.25 23.03 11.85
C SER A 68 -7.54 21.69 11.65
N PRO A 69 -6.47 21.42 12.40
CA PRO A 69 -5.80 20.11 12.37
C PRO A 69 -6.72 18.94 12.74
N ASN A 70 -7.75 19.19 13.55
CA ASN A 70 -8.69 18.16 14.01
C ASN A 70 -9.55 17.62 12.86
N GLY A 71 -10.02 18.50 11.97
CA GLY A 71 -10.83 18.09 10.81
C GLY A 71 -10.01 17.64 9.59
N LYS A 72 -8.68 17.62 9.68
CA LYS A 72 -7.79 17.32 8.55
C LYS A 72 -7.17 15.93 8.73
N ILE A 73 -7.31 15.08 7.72
CA ILE A 73 -6.62 13.78 7.70
C ILE A 73 -5.13 13.98 7.44
N CYS A 74 -4.29 13.44 8.32
CA CYS A 74 -2.84 13.54 8.25
C CYS A 74 -2.16 12.31 7.69
N GLY A 75 -2.83 11.16 7.75
CA GLY A 75 -2.27 9.91 7.26
C GLY A 75 -3.10 8.71 7.65
N TYR A 76 -2.53 7.54 7.33
CA TYR A 76 -3.13 6.24 7.57
C TYR A 76 -2.09 5.32 8.21
N GLU A 77 -2.55 4.32 8.94
CA GLU A 77 -1.72 3.31 9.57
C GLU A 77 -2.19 1.92 9.15
N LEU A 78 -1.27 1.16 8.55
CA LEU A 78 -1.48 -0.26 8.25
C LEU A 78 -1.09 -1.10 9.45
N SER A 79 -1.78 -2.22 9.66
CA SER A 79 -1.47 -3.20 10.71
C SER A 79 -1.85 -4.62 10.26
N ARG A 80 -1.24 -5.63 10.88
CA ARG A 80 -1.53 -7.04 10.57
C ARG A 80 -2.84 -7.50 11.22
N HIS A 81 -3.43 -8.56 10.65
CA HIS A 81 -4.67 -9.15 11.17
C HIS A 81 -4.57 -9.65 12.63
N ASN A 82 -3.40 -10.15 13.06
CA ASN A 82 -3.22 -10.79 14.36
C ASN A 82 -2.62 -9.86 15.44
N HIS A 83 -2.63 -8.55 15.24
CA HIS A 83 -2.06 -7.64 16.22
C HIS A 83 -3.12 -7.31 17.29
N ASP A 84 -3.23 -8.19 18.29
CA ASP A 84 -3.76 -7.85 19.63
C ASP A 84 -3.07 -6.55 20.10
N ASP A 85 -3.81 -5.68 20.79
CA ASP A 85 -3.43 -4.31 21.15
C ASP A 85 -2.21 -4.18 22.11
N GLN A 86 -1.03 -4.70 21.75
CA GLN A 86 0.25 -4.45 22.42
C GLN A 86 1.22 -3.70 21.52
N MET A 87 1.32 -2.42 21.84
CA MET A 87 1.86 -1.26 21.13
C MET A 87 3.31 -1.29 20.59
N ASN A 88 3.95 -2.44 20.30
CA ASN A 88 5.40 -2.45 20.03
C ASN A 88 5.95 -3.19 18.78
N ASP A 89 5.13 -3.70 17.86
CA ASP A 89 5.66 -4.20 16.57
C ASP A 89 4.75 -3.85 15.39
N LYS A 90 4.70 -2.56 15.04
CA LYS A 90 3.55 -2.00 14.33
C LYS A 90 3.52 -2.16 12.80
N THR A 91 4.65 -2.16 12.09
CA THR A 91 4.64 -2.20 10.60
C THR A 91 5.93 -2.75 10.02
N SER A 92 6.88 -3.17 10.86
CA SER A 92 8.28 -3.43 10.49
C SER A 92 8.41 -4.41 9.33
N ASN A 93 7.54 -5.41 9.28
CA ASN A 93 7.59 -6.48 8.29
C ASN A 93 6.42 -6.50 7.29
N LEU A 94 5.69 -5.39 7.11
CA LEU A 94 4.77 -5.25 5.97
C LEU A 94 5.52 -4.60 4.79
N PRO A 95 5.35 -5.07 3.54
CA PRO A 95 6.02 -4.47 2.39
C PRO A 95 5.37 -3.16 1.93
N PHE A 96 4.22 -2.80 2.50
CA PHE A 96 3.41 -1.66 2.07
C PHE A 96 3.51 -0.47 3.03
N ASP A 97 3.31 0.72 2.47
CA ASP A 97 3.07 1.98 3.17
C ASP A 97 1.90 2.73 2.51
N VAL A 98 1.40 3.79 3.15
CA VAL A 98 0.35 4.64 2.60
C VAL A 98 0.90 6.02 2.28
N ASP A 99 0.83 6.39 1.01
CA ASP A 99 1.14 7.74 0.58
C ASP A 99 -0.14 8.58 0.55
N LEU A 100 -0.08 9.80 1.10
CA LEU A 100 -1.20 10.72 1.18
C LEU A 100 -0.80 12.06 0.54
N ASN A 101 -1.28 12.27 -0.68
CA ASN A 101 -1.03 13.48 -1.45
C ASN A 101 -2.34 14.23 -1.70
N ASN A 102 -2.46 15.44 -1.17
CA ASN A 102 -3.63 16.32 -1.39
C ASN A 102 -4.99 15.66 -1.14
N GLY A 103 -5.09 14.79 -0.12
CA GLY A 103 -6.32 14.08 0.24
C GLY A 103 -6.57 12.79 -0.55
N HIS A 104 -5.71 12.46 -1.52
CA HIS A 104 -5.72 11.19 -2.22
C HIS A 104 -4.73 10.22 -1.57
N ALA A 105 -5.24 9.13 -1.02
CA ALA A 105 -4.45 8.12 -0.33
C ALA A 105 -4.27 6.89 -1.23
N VAL A 106 -3.04 6.39 -1.33
CA VAL A 106 -2.73 5.16 -2.06
C VAL A 106 -1.87 4.24 -1.20
N ILE A 107 -2.16 2.95 -1.23
CA ILE A 107 -1.25 1.94 -0.66
C ILE A 107 -0.20 1.62 -1.73
N GLN A 108 1.07 1.64 -1.36
CA GLN A 108 2.19 1.35 -2.26
C GLN A 108 3.30 0.57 -1.56
N LEU A 109 4.20 -0.04 -2.34
CA LEU A 109 5.39 -0.68 -1.80
C LEU A 109 6.32 0.35 -1.14
N LYS A 110 6.85 -0.02 0.02
CA LYS A 110 7.89 0.75 0.71
C LYS A 110 9.10 0.95 -0.22
N SER A 111 9.82 2.04 -0.02
CA SER A 111 10.97 2.39 -0.86
C SER A 111 12.09 1.35 -0.86
N ASN A 112 12.22 0.55 0.20
CA ASN A 112 13.20 -0.52 0.32
C ASN A 112 12.71 -1.89 -0.20
N ILE A 113 11.50 -1.95 -0.76
CA ILE A 113 10.91 -3.14 -1.36
C ILE A 113 10.81 -2.89 -2.86
N GLU A 114 11.42 -3.75 -3.68
CA GLU A 114 11.45 -3.58 -5.14
C GLU A 114 10.15 -4.08 -5.79
N THR A 115 9.77 -5.32 -5.47
CA THR A 115 8.60 -6.02 -6.00
C THR A 115 7.91 -6.83 -4.92
N VAL A 116 6.70 -7.30 -5.23
CA VAL A 116 6.06 -8.44 -4.56
C VAL A 116 6.14 -9.64 -5.50
N ASP A 117 6.01 -10.83 -4.93
CA ASP A 117 6.23 -12.10 -5.61
C ASP A 117 5.10 -13.06 -5.18
N CYS A 118 4.35 -13.55 -6.16
CA CYS A 118 3.20 -14.42 -6.06
C CYS A 118 3.65 -15.84 -5.67
N GLU A 119 4.76 -16.33 -6.25
CA GLU A 119 5.36 -17.62 -5.93
C GLU A 119 5.73 -17.71 -4.44
N ILE A 120 6.12 -16.58 -3.84
CA ILE A 120 6.39 -16.46 -2.41
C ILE A 120 5.10 -16.20 -1.62
N LYS A 121 4.26 -15.24 -2.06
CA LYS A 121 3.07 -14.82 -1.29
C LYS A 121 1.96 -14.17 -2.14
N GLN A 122 0.90 -14.94 -2.36
CA GLN A 122 -0.30 -14.53 -3.10
C GLN A 122 -1.21 -13.49 -2.41
N THR A 123 -1.24 -13.41 -1.08
CA THR A 123 -2.25 -12.59 -0.38
C THR A 123 -1.75 -12.00 0.93
N TYR A 124 -2.09 -10.73 1.14
CA TYR A 124 -1.90 -10.00 2.39
C TYR A 124 -3.25 -9.63 3.00
N ARG A 125 -3.45 -10.00 4.27
CA ARG A 125 -4.63 -9.62 5.07
C ARG A 125 -4.21 -8.67 6.17
N LEU A 126 -4.70 -7.44 6.06
CA LEU A 126 -4.25 -6.27 6.84
C LEU A 126 -5.47 -5.54 7.41
N PHE A 127 -5.21 -4.57 8.28
CA PHE A 127 -6.15 -3.54 8.69
C PHE A 127 -5.57 -2.16 8.39
N ILE A 128 -6.44 -1.21 8.07
CA ILE A 128 -6.10 0.20 7.90
C ILE A 128 -6.93 1.06 8.84
N ARG A 129 -6.35 2.15 9.34
CA ARG A 129 -7.06 3.22 10.04
C ARG A 129 -6.50 4.59 9.65
N ALA A 130 -7.33 5.61 9.62
CA ALA A 130 -6.93 7.00 9.39
C ALA A 130 -6.63 7.71 10.72
N PHE A 131 -5.87 8.80 10.68
CA PHE A 131 -5.67 9.69 11.82
C PHE A 131 -5.65 11.17 11.40
N ASP A 132 -6.15 12.02 12.29
CA ASP A 132 -6.20 13.47 12.10
C ASP A 132 -4.83 14.15 12.23
N CYS A 133 -4.74 15.44 11.89
CA CYS A 133 -3.53 16.24 12.05
C CYS A 133 -3.32 16.77 13.48
N ALA A 134 -4.18 16.40 14.45
CA ALA A 134 -3.92 16.76 15.83
C ALA A 134 -2.66 16.05 16.36
N SER A 135 -2.06 16.64 17.39
CA SER A 135 -0.74 16.25 17.90
C SER A 135 -0.83 15.71 19.32
N GLY A 136 0.10 14.82 19.66
CA GLY A 136 0.18 14.23 21.00
C GLY A 136 -1.09 13.45 21.37
N ASN A 137 -1.58 13.66 22.59
CA ASN A 137 -2.74 12.98 23.13
C ASN A 137 -4.09 13.45 22.55
N GLN A 138 -4.10 14.48 21.71
CA GLN A 138 -5.31 14.97 21.04
C GLN A 138 -5.56 14.28 19.71
N ARG A 139 -4.59 13.51 19.18
CA ARG A 139 -4.77 12.77 17.93
C ARG A 139 -5.82 11.69 18.08
N ARG A 140 -6.81 11.69 17.19
CA ARG A 140 -7.82 10.64 17.10
C ARG A 140 -7.57 9.77 15.88
N TYR A 141 -8.12 8.56 15.97
CA TYR A 141 -7.96 7.51 14.97
C TYR A 141 -9.33 7.00 14.58
N SER A 142 -9.51 6.65 13.32
CA SER A 142 -10.71 5.93 12.89
C SER A 142 -10.77 4.53 13.48
N GLU A 143 -11.94 3.92 13.41
CA GLU A 143 -12.06 2.47 13.47
C GLU A 143 -11.18 1.81 12.38
N ARG A 144 -10.79 0.56 12.63
CA ARG A 144 -9.98 -0.23 11.70
C ARG A 144 -10.88 -0.90 10.67
N SER A 145 -10.58 -0.72 9.39
CA SER A 145 -11.21 -1.49 8.30
C SER A 145 -10.25 -2.56 7.76
N PRO A 146 -10.70 -3.80 7.51
CA PRO A 146 -9.88 -4.82 6.86
C PRO A 146 -9.51 -4.45 5.42
N VAL A 147 -8.31 -4.83 5.01
CA VAL A 147 -7.79 -4.71 3.65
C VAL A 147 -7.24 -6.06 3.21
N ILE A 148 -7.75 -6.59 2.10
CA ILE A 148 -7.23 -7.80 1.47
C ILE A 148 -6.53 -7.40 0.17
N ILE A 149 -5.22 -7.62 0.09
CA ILE A 149 -4.42 -7.35 -1.11
C ILE A 149 -4.02 -8.68 -1.74
N THR A 150 -4.36 -8.87 -3.00
CA THR A 150 -3.96 -10.02 -3.83
C THR A 150 -2.79 -9.62 -4.73
N VAL A 151 -1.80 -10.49 -4.84
CA VAL A 151 -0.71 -10.33 -5.80
C VAL A 151 -1.13 -10.99 -7.11
N ASP A 152 -1.17 -10.20 -8.17
CA ASP A 152 -1.51 -10.66 -9.51
C ASP A 152 -0.22 -11.14 -10.21
N ASP A 153 -0.23 -12.40 -10.66
CA ASP A 153 0.87 -13.11 -11.32
C ASP A 153 1.23 -12.48 -12.68
N VAL A 154 2.53 -12.32 -12.91
CA VAL A 154 3.19 -11.97 -14.15
C VAL A 154 3.93 -13.22 -14.67
N ASN A 155 3.71 -13.59 -15.94
CA ASN A 155 4.44 -14.72 -16.53
C ASN A 155 5.93 -14.36 -16.68
N GLU A 156 6.73 -14.85 -15.75
CA GLU A 156 8.16 -14.54 -15.62
C GLU A 156 9.01 -15.79 -15.87
N TYR A 157 8.47 -16.96 -15.59
CA TYR A 157 9.13 -18.25 -15.79
C TYR A 157 8.66 -18.89 -17.11
N PRO A 158 9.57 -19.32 -17.99
CA PRO A 158 9.19 -20.13 -19.15
C PRO A 158 9.11 -21.62 -18.77
N PRO A 159 8.34 -22.44 -19.50
CA PRO A 159 8.35 -23.89 -19.31
C PRO A 159 9.74 -24.50 -19.47
N VAL A 160 10.17 -25.29 -18.49
CA VAL A 160 11.46 -26.00 -18.47
C VAL A 160 11.23 -27.51 -18.45
N PHE A 161 11.89 -28.24 -19.35
CA PHE A 161 11.84 -29.70 -19.34
C PHE A 161 12.43 -30.28 -18.05
N THR A 162 11.77 -31.27 -17.47
CA THR A 162 12.21 -31.91 -16.21
C THR A 162 13.53 -32.67 -16.35
N HIS A 163 13.87 -33.10 -17.58
CA HIS A 163 15.13 -33.75 -17.90
C HIS A 163 15.83 -33.07 -19.08
N LYS A 164 17.15 -32.93 -18.98
CA LYS A 164 17.98 -32.40 -20.08
C LYS A 164 17.97 -33.31 -21.31
N ASN A 165 17.86 -34.62 -21.10
CA ASN A 165 17.80 -35.61 -22.16
C ASN A 165 16.73 -36.65 -21.81
N TYR A 166 15.87 -36.97 -22.77
CA TYR A 166 14.94 -38.08 -22.70
C TYR A 166 15.45 -39.21 -23.60
N LEU A 167 15.62 -40.40 -23.04
CA LEU A 167 16.04 -41.58 -23.78
C LEU A 167 14.94 -42.63 -23.75
N PHE A 168 14.40 -42.93 -24.92
CA PHE A 168 13.42 -43.99 -25.10
C PHE A 168 14.02 -45.15 -25.87
N LYS A 169 13.75 -46.37 -25.43
CA LYS A 169 14.14 -47.60 -26.15
C LYS A 169 12.88 -48.25 -26.69
N LEU A 170 12.82 -48.38 -28.01
CA LEU A 170 11.67 -48.96 -28.71
C LEU A 170 12.10 -50.21 -29.44
N HIS A 171 11.26 -51.24 -29.35
CA HIS A 171 11.36 -52.40 -30.23
C HIS A 171 10.71 -52.08 -31.57
N GLN A 172 11.13 -52.81 -32.61
CA GLN A 172 10.52 -52.71 -33.93
C GLN A 172 9.01 -53.00 -33.83
N ASP A 173 8.21 -52.22 -34.57
CA ASP A 173 6.75 -52.33 -34.65
C ASP A 173 5.98 -52.01 -33.35
N GLN A 174 6.64 -51.39 -32.36
CA GLN A 174 6.01 -50.95 -31.12
C GLN A 174 5.68 -49.45 -31.14
N VAL A 175 4.43 -49.09 -30.82
CA VAL A 175 4.05 -47.70 -30.53
C VAL A 175 4.45 -47.37 -29.09
N CYS A 176 5.15 -46.26 -28.89
CA CYS A 176 5.53 -45.87 -27.54
C CYS A 176 4.40 -45.15 -26.80
N SER A 177 3.53 -45.91 -26.16
CA SER A 177 2.43 -45.36 -25.35
C SER A 177 2.88 -44.76 -24.01
N SER A 178 4.13 -45.00 -23.58
CA SER A 178 4.69 -44.48 -22.34
C SER A 178 5.86 -43.52 -22.56
N CYS A 179 6.16 -43.15 -23.81
CA CYS A 179 7.18 -42.13 -24.10
C CYS A 179 6.54 -40.78 -23.88
N ARG A 180 6.91 -40.14 -22.80
CA ARG A 180 6.41 -38.83 -22.42
C ARG A 180 7.59 -37.95 -22.05
N VAL A 181 7.57 -36.73 -22.56
CA VAL A 181 8.41 -35.65 -22.04
C VAL A 181 7.56 -34.79 -21.11
N GLU A 182 8.20 -34.20 -20.12
CA GLU A 182 7.51 -33.34 -19.16
C GLU A 182 8.27 -32.02 -19.03
N ALA A 183 7.50 -30.95 -18.88
CA ALA A 183 8.01 -29.64 -18.59
C ALA A 183 7.18 -29.02 -17.46
N THR A 184 7.81 -28.20 -16.65
CA THR A 184 7.18 -27.44 -15.57
C THR A 184 7.41 -25.97 -15.82
N ASP A 185 6.41 -25.17 -15.50
CA ASP A 185 6.52 -23.72 -15.42
C ASP A 185 6.42 -23.36 -13.95
N ASP A 186 7.20 -22.40 -13.46
CA ASP A 186 7.27 -22.09 -12.03
C ASP A 186 6.40 -20.89 -11.63
N ASP A 187 5.65 -20.31 -12.58
CA ASP A 187 4.69 -19.24 -12.29
C ASP A 187 3.58 -19.70 -11.30
N CYS A 188 3.06 -18.76 -10.53
CA CYS A 188 2.22 -18.98 -9.36
C CYS A 188 0.75 -19.34 -9.64
N LEU A 189 0.13 -18.72 -10.64
CA LEU A 189 -1.28 -18.94 -10.98
C LEU A 189 -1.41 -19.82 -12.23
N ASN A 190 -2.47 -20.63 -12.25
CA ASN A 190 -2.77 -21.57 -13.33
C ASN A 190 -2.89 -20.94 -14.73
N SER A 191 -3.06 -19.62 -14.83
CA SER A 191 -3.05 -18.89 -16.10
C SER A 191 -1.66 -18.92 -16.76
N ASN A 192 -0.60 -18.81 -15.97
CA ASN A 192 0.77 -18.66 -16.44
C ASN A 192 1.58 -19.96 -16.21
N HIS A 193 1.30 -20.71 -15.12
CA HIS A 193 1.92 -21.99 -14.77
C HIS A 193 1.71 -23.15 -15.79
N ARG A 194 0.78 -23.03 -16.74
CA ARG A 194 0.35 -24.16 -17.57
C ARG A 194 1.20 -24.30 -18.83
N VAL A 195 1.89 -25.43 -18.96
CA VAL A 195 2.49 -25.87 -20.24
C VAL A 195 1.39 -26.16 -21.26
N CYS A 196 1.35 -25.38 -22.33
CA CYS A 196 0.24 -25.41 -23.30
C CYS A 196 0.46 -26.37 -24.48
N ASP A 197 1.71 -26.62 -24.89
CA ASP A 197 2.01 -27.45 -26.05
C ASP A 197 3.45 -27.99 -26.05
N TYR A 198 3.69 -29.06 -26.81
CA TYR A 198 5.01 -29.63 -27.08
C TYR A 198 5.25 -29.76 -28.58
N GLN A 199 6.48 -29.53 -29.01
CA GLN A 199 6.83 -29.60 -30.44
C GLN A 199 8.20 -30.24 -30.67
N ILE A 200 8.27 -31.13 -31.65
CA ILE A 200 9.54 -31.61 -32.20
C ILE A 200 10.03 -30.61 -33.26
N LYS A 201 11.12 -29.89 -32.95
CA LYS A 201 11.69 -28.87 -33.84
C LYS A 201 12.44 -29.45 -35.04
N THR A 202 12.95 -30.68 -34.93
CA THR A 202 13.71 -31.33 -36.02
C THR A 202 12.76 -31.81 -37.11
N ALA A 203 12.91 -31.29 -38.32
CA ALA A 203 12.11 -31.69 -39.47
C ALA A 203 12.45 -33.13 -39.94
N ASN A 204 11.50 -33.77 -40.65
CA ASN A 204 11.65 -35.07 -41.30
C ASN A 204 12.01 -36.25 -40.37
N VAL A 205 11.55 -36.21 -39.11
CA VAL A 205 11.66 -37.35 -38.19
C VAL A 205 10.41 -38.24 -38.24
N PRO A 206 10.52 -39.56 -38.00
CA PRO A 206 9.38 -40.48 -38.02
C PRO A 206 8.52 -40.44 -36.75
N PHE A 207 8.58 -39.35 -35.97
CA PHE A 207 7.95 -39.21 -34.66
C PHE A 207 6.98 -38.05 -34.62
N ARG A 208 5.99 -38.13 -33.73
CA ARG A 208 5.03 -37.07 -33.42
C ARG A 208 4.93 -36.94 -31.91
N ILE A 209 4.55 -35.75 -31.47
CA ILE A 209 4.28 -35.43 -30.06
C ILE A 209 2.93 -34.73 -30.00
N ASP A 210 2.17 -34.99 -28.93
CA ASP A 210 0.93 -34.26 -28.65
C ASP A 210 1.14 -33.23 -27.53
N SER A 211 0.12 -32.44 -27.22
CA SER A 211 0.20 -31.37 -26.22
C SER A 211 0.39 -31.86 -24.78
N ASN A 212 0.32 -33.17 -24.52
CA ASN A 212 0.55 -33.74 -23.20
C ASN A 212 1.98 -34.24 -23.00
N GLY A 213 2.81 -34.23 -24.06
CA GLY A 213 4.21 -34.64 -24.04
C GLY A 213 4.42 -36.10 -24.41
#